data_AF-A0A955TSE7-F1
#
_entry.id   AF-A0A955TSE7-F1
#
_cell.length_a   1.000
_cell.length_b   1.000
_cell.length_c   1.000
_cell.angle_alpha   90.00
_cell.angle_beta   90.00
_cell.angle_gamma   90.00
#
_symmetry.space_group_name_H-M   'P 1'
#
loop_
_entity.id
_entity.type
_entity.pdbx_description
1 polymer ?
#
loop_
_entity_poly.entity_id
_entity_poly.type
_entity_poly.pdbx_seq_one_letter_code
_entity_poly.pdbx_strand_id
1 'polypeptide(L)'
;MAEPLADRVIKRIGQAAELYHRLVMLVAPAGAGKTAALQDVHERTAAPLVNVNLELSRRMLDLTERQRALQLPRLLAEIVGASATDVVLLDNVEVLFDVSLKQDPLRLLQGLSRNKTVVAAWSGTIDGEHMVYATPDHPEYKRYPLRDFLVVNPEAVA
;
A
#
# COMPACT_ATOMS: atom_id res chain seq x y z
N MET A 1 -15.76 22.78 5.38
CA MET A 1 -15.79 21.32 5.59
C MET A 1 -14.39 20.79 5.34
N ALA A 2 -13.91 19.82 6.12
CA ALA A 2 -12.64 19.18 5.82
C ALA A 2 -12.72 18.48 4.46
N GLU A 3 -11.63 18.55 3.67
CA GLU A 3 -11.55 17.87 2.37
C GLU A 3 -11.69 16.36 2.57
N PRO A 4 -12.63 15.68 1.87
CA PRO A 4 -12.77 14.22 1.93
C PRO A 4 -11.44 13.50 1.68
N LEU A 5 -11.23 12.39 2.40
CA LEU A 5 -9.99 11.62 2.29
C LEU A 5 -9.73 11.12 0.86
N ALA A 6 -10.79 10.73 0.14
CA ALA A 6 -10.71 10.30 -1.25
C ALA A 6 -10.23 11.43 -2.18
N ASP A 7 -10.68 12.67 -1.99
CA ASP A 7 -10.24 13.82 -2.79
C ASP A 7 -8.73 14.05 -2.64
N ARG A 8 -8.23 13.95 -1.39
CA ARG A 8 -6.79 14.05 -1.09
C ARG A 8 -6.01 12.94 -1.78
N VAL A 9 -6.52 11.69 -1.77
CA VAL A 9 -5.89 10.57 -2.48
C VAL A 9 -5.87 10.80 -3.98
N ILE A 10 -6.99 11.19 -4.60
CA ILE A 10 -7.09 11.47 -6.04
C ILE A 10 -6.10 12.56 -6.46
N LYS A 11 -6.00 13.63 -5.67
CA LYS A 11 -5.01 14.70 -5.89
C LYS A 11 -3.58 14.17 -5.84
N ARG A 12 -3.24 13.33 -4.86
CA ARG A 12 -1.89 12.72 -4.76
C ARG A 12 -1.60 11.73 -5.88
N ILE A 13 -2.60 11.00 -6.39
CA ILE A 13 -2.43 10.12 -7.57
C ILE A 13 -1.92 10.94 -8.77
N GLY A 14 -2.52 12.10 -9.03
CA GLY A 14 -2.08 12.99 -10.11
C GLY A 14 -0.64 13.47 -9.93
N GLN A 15 -0.26 13.87 -8.71
CA GLN A 15 1.11 14.29 -8.39
C GLN A 15 2.13 13.15 -8.49
N ALA A 16 1.74 11.94 -8.06
CA ALA A 16 2.62 10.78 -8.07
C ALA A 16 2.98 10.34 -9.50
N ALA A 17 2.16 10.67 -10.49
CA ALA A 17 2.39 10.28 -11.89
C ALA A 17 3.69 10.82 -12.49
N GLU A 18 4.22 11.92 -11.94
CA GLU A 18 5.45 12.58 -12.39
C GLU A 18 6.70 12.12 -11.62
N LEU A 19 6.53 11.25 -10.61
CA LEU A 19 7.62 10.79 -9.75
C LEU A 19 8.27 9.51 -10.29
N TYR A 20 9.54 9.30 -9.96
CA TYR A 20 10.25 8.07 -10.26
C TYR A 20 9.59 6.83 -9.62
N HIS A 21 9.16 6.98 -8.37
CA HIS A 21 8.30 6.04 -7.68
C HIS A 21 6.90 6.65 -7.61
N ARG A 22 5.96 6.14 -8.41
CA ARG A 22 4.58 6.63 -8.48
C ARG A 22 3.76 6.06 -7.31
N LEU A 23 4.24 6.25 -6.09
CA LEU A 23 3.72 5.62 -4.88
C LEU A 23 3.03 6.63 -3.98
N VAL A 24 1.78 6.34 -3.61
CA VAL A 24 1.01 7.07 -2.60
C VAL A 24 0.71 6.13 -1.43
N MET A 25 1.09 6.54 -0.23
CA MET A 25 0.86 5.81 1.03
C MET A 25 -0.28 6.49 1.80
N LEU A 26 -1.39 5.77 1.97
CA LEU A 26 -2.48 6.19 2.86
C LEU A 26 -2.20 5.64 4.25
N VAL A 27 -1.62 6.47 5.12
CA VAL A 27 -1.10 6.06 6.44
C VAL A 27 -2.08 6.45 7.53
N ALA A 28 -2.62 5.46 8.21
CA ALA A 28 -3.45 5.65 9.40
C ALA A 28 -3.59 4.34 10.19
N PRO A 29 -3.94 4.39 11.48
CA PRO A 29 -4.28 3.19 12.26
C PRO A 29 -5.38 2.34 11.60
N ALA A 30 -5.48 1.08 12.03
CA ALA A 30 -6.62 0.23 11.66
C ALA A 30 -7.94 0.89 12.11
N GLY A 31 -8.98 0.78 11.30
CA GLY A 31 -10.29 1.39 11.58
C GLY A 31 -10.41 2.89 11.26
N ALA A 32 -9.34 3.58 10.85
CA ALA A 32 -9.36 5.01 10.53
C ALA A 32 -9.99 5.37 9.15
N GLY A 33 -10.82 4.50 8.58
CA GLY A 33 -11.55 4.77 7.33
C GLY A 33 -10.76 4.63 6.02
N LYS A 34 -9.55 4.05 6.04
CA LYS A 34 -8.71 3.87 4.84
C LYS A 34 -9.43 3.09 3.72
N THR A 35 -10.03 1.95 4.06
CA THR A 35 -10.78 1.10 3.12
C THR A 35 -11.94 1.85 2.49
N ALA A 36 -12.74 2.57 3.28
CA ALA A 36 -13.85 3.37 2.77
C ALA A 36 -13.38 4.46 1.79
N ALA A 37 -12.25 5.12 2.09
CA ALA A 37 -11.66 6.08 1.17
C ALA A 37 -11.14 5.44 -0.12
N LEU A 38 -10.51 4.28 -0.06
CA LEU A 38 -10.08 3.57 -1.27
C LEU A 38 -11.27 3.06 -2.10
N GLN A 39 -12.38 2.67 -1.47
CA GLN A 39 -13.62 2.33 -2.16
C GLN A 39 -14.21 3.53 -2.92
N ASP A 40 -14.27 4.71 -2.30
CA ASP A 40 -14.71 5.94 -2.97
C ASP A 40 -13.79 6.32 -4.14
N VAL A 41 -12.46 6.21 -3.96
CA VAL A 41 -11.50 6.42 -5.07
C VAL A 41 -11.73 5.41 -6.20
N HIS A 42 -11.98 4.14 -5.88
CA HIS A 42 -12.30 3.11 -6.86
C HIS A 42 -13.55 3.46 -7.67
N GLU A 43 -14.64 3.83 -6.99
CA GLU A 43 -15.92 4.20 -7.63
C GLU A 43 -15.76 5.42 -8.55
N ARG A 44 -14.95 6.40 -8.16
CA ARG A 44 -14.79 7.67 -8.90
C ARG A 44 -13.77 7.63 -10.03
N THR A 45 -12.78 6.74 -9.94
CA THR A 45 -11.67 6.68 -10.91
C THR A 45 -11.64 5.40 -11.74
N ALA A 46 -12.47 4.42 -11.40
CA ALA A 46 -12.43 3.06 -11.93
C ALA A 46 -11.07 2.34 -11.75
N ALA A 47 -10.17 2.88 -10.93
CA ALA A 47 -8.91 2.21 -10.59
C ALA A 47 -9.22 0.95 -9.76
N PRO A 48 -8.73 -0.25 -10.12
CA PRO A 48 -9.05 -1.48 -9.40
C PRO A 48 -8.57 -1.41 -7.96
N LEU A 49 -9.43 -1.90 -7.07
CA LEU A 49 -9.16 -2.09 -5.66
C LEU A 49 -8.85 -3.56 -5.37
N VAL A 50 -7.63 -3.81 -4.91
CA VAL A 50 -7.13 -5.14 -4.62
C VAL A 50 -7.01 -5.33 -3.12
N ASN A 51 -7.67 -6.35 -2.58
CA ASN A 51 -7.39 -6.85 -1.24
C ASN A 51 -6.15 -7.76 -1.31
N VAL A 52 -4.99 -7.24 -0.91
CA VAL A 52 -3.70 -7.91 -1.09
C VAL A 52 -3.58 -9.15 -0.20
N ASN A 53 -4.02 -9.07 1.05
CA ASN A 53 -4.07 -10.22 1.96
C ASN A 53 -4.86 -11.38 1.33
N LEU A 54 -6.05 -11.11 0.79
CA LEU A 54 -6.90 -12.13 0.20
C LEU A 54 -6.28 -12.77 -1.04
N GLU A 55 -5.82 -11.95 -1.99
CA GLU A 55 -5.30 -12.43 -3.27
C GLU A 55 -3.99 -13.18 -3.12
N LEU A 56 -3.06 -12.67 -2.30
CA LEU A 56 -1.81 -13.38 -2.02
C LEU A 56 -2.07 -14.67 -1.23
N SER A 57 -2.92 -14.63 -0.19
CA SER A 57 -3.24 -15.84 0.59
C SER A 57 -3.77 -16.96 -0.31
N ARG A 58 -4.70 -16.64 -1.22
CA ARG A 58 -5.25 -17.59 -2.20
C ARG A 58 -4.16 -18.22 -3.08
N ARG A 59 -3.27 -17.40 -3.66
CA ARG A 59 -2.20 -17.89 -4.56
C ARG A 59 -1.09 -18.65 -3.84
N MET A 60 -0.98 -18.48 -2.52
CA MET A 60 0.05 -19.08 -1.68
C MET A 60 -0.41 -20.31 -0.90
N LEU A 61 -1.70 -20.71 -1.01
CA LEU A 61 -2.30 -21.81 -0.25
C LEU A 61 -1.46 -23.10 -0.33
N ASP A 62 -1.12 -23.52 -1.55
CA ASP A 62 -0.40 -24.78 -1.81
C ASP A 62 1.13 -24.63 -1.77
N LEU A 63 1.63 -23.43 -1.44
CA LEU A 63 3.06 -23.15 -1.38
C LEU A 63 3.62 -23.41 0.02
N THR A 64 4.79 -24.06 0.07
CA THR A 64 5.60 -24.13 1.29
C THR A 64 6.08 -22.73 1.70
N GLU A 65 6.44 -22.53 2.97
CA GLU A 65 6.96 -21.25 3.48
C GLU A 65 8.11 -20.70 2.62
N ARG A 66 9.06 -21.57 2.24
CA ARG A 66 10.18 -21.21 1.35
C ARG A 66 9.69 -20.74 -0.02
N GLN A 67 8.69 -21.40 -0.60
CA GLN A 67 8.13 -20.99 -1.88
C GLN A 67 7.36 -19.68 -1.76
N ARG A 68 6.63 -19.44 -0.67
CA ARG A 68 5.92 -18.16 -0.43
C ARG A 68 6.90 -16.99 -0.42
N ALA A 69 7.97 -17.09 0.37
CA ALA A 69 9.01 -16.05 0.41
C ALA A 69 9.67 -15.78 -0.95
N LEU A 70 9.90 -16.83 -1.76
CA LEU A 70 10.53 -16.67 -3.08
C LEU A 70 9.56 -16.16 -4.15
N GLN A 71 8.29 -16.56 -4.09
CA GLN A 71 7.32 -16.27 -5.15
C GLN A 71 6.49 -15.01 -4.89
N LEU A 72 6.36 -14.55 -3.65
CA LEU A 72 5.53 -13.38 -3.31
C LEU A 72 5.81 -12.15 -4.19
N PRO A 73 7.07 -11.73 -4.44
CA PRO A 73 7.33 -10.57 -5.29
C PRO A 73 6.74 -10.73 -6.70
N ARG A 74 6.86 -11.92 -7.28
CA ARG A 74 6.30 -12.26 -8.59
C ARG A 74 4.77 -12.27 -8.56
N LEU A 75 4.17 -12.94 -7.57
CA LEU A 75 2.71 -13.03 -7.43
C LEU A 75 2.09 -11.64 -7.25
N LEU A 76 2.70 -10.78 -6.43
CA LEU A 76 2.22 -9.42 -6.22
C LEU A 76 2.36 -8.57 -7.50
N ALA A 77 3.47 -8.71 -8.23
CA ALA A 77 3.65 -8.05 -9.52
C ALA A 77 2.61 -8.49 -10.56
N GLU A 78 2.25 -9.78 -10.59
CA GLU A 78 1.19 -10.30 -11.47
C GLU A 78 -0.19 -9.76 -11.08
N ILE A 79 -0.50 -9.66 -9.78
CA ILE A 79 -1.76 -9.08 -9.30
C ILE A 79 -1.88 -7.61 -9.75
N VAL A 80 -0.84 -6.80 -9.57
CA VAL A 80 -0.83 -5.39 -9.96
C VAL A 80 -0.78 -5.22 -11.50
N GLY A 81 -0.03 -6.09 -12.17
CA GLY A 81 0.16 -6.08 -13.62
C GLY A 81 -1.06 -6.53 -14.42
N ALA A 82 -1.94 -7.36 -13.84
CA ALA A 82 -3.15 -7.84 -14.51
C ALA A 82 -4.17 -6.73 -14.83
N SER A 83 -4.10 -5.59 -14.14
CA SER A 83 -4.97 -4.46 -14.47
C SER A 83 -4.56 -3.81 -15.80
N ALA A 84 -5.54 -3.39 -16.61
CA ALA A 84 -5.31 -2.54 -17.76
C ALA A 84 -5.10 -1.05 -17.41
N THR A 85 -5.40 -0.66 -16.16
CA THR A 85 -5.26 0.72 -15.69
C THR A 85 -3.84 1.03 -15.20
N ASP A 86 -3.45 2.29 -15.35
CA ASP A 86 -2.19 2.83 -14.84
C ASP A 86 -2.18 3.02 -13.32
N VAL A 87 -3.36 3.15 -12.70
CA VAL A 87 -3.51 3.31 -11.25
C VAL A 87 -4.05 2.00 -10.66
N VAL A 88 -3.48 1.56 -9.54
CA VAL A 88 -3.96 0.40 -8.76
C VAL A 88 -4.02 0.79 -7.28
N LEU A 89 -5.13 0.44 -6.63
CA LEU A 89 -5.34 0.64 -5.20
C LEU A 89 -5.13 -0.69 -4.48
N LEU A 90 -4.25 -0.69 -3.47
CA LEU A 90 -3.90 -1.84 -2.66
C LEU A 90 -4.42 -1.60 -1.24
N ASP A 91 -5.39 -2.41 -0.84
CA ASP A 91 -5.89 -2.45 0.53
C ASP A 91 -5.47 -3.75 1.20
N ASN A 92 -5.50 -3.76 2.54
CA ASN A 92 -5.13 -4.89 3.37
C ASN A 92 -3.77 -5.49 2.96
N VAL A 93 -2.69 -4.73 3.15
CA VAL A 93 -1.32 -5.12 2.76
C VAL A 93 -0.51 -5.76 3.91
N GLU A 94 -1.15 -6.07 5.04
CA GLU A 94 -0.50 -6.55 6.27
C GLU A 94 0.28 -7.86 6.06
N VAL A 95 -0.13 -8.72 5.13
CA VAL A 95 0.58 -9.95 4.79
C VAL A 95 2.01 -9.68 4.36
N LEU A 96 2.32 -8.51 3.78
CA LEU A 96 3.66 -8.17 3.33
C LEU A 96 4.66 -8.03 4.49
N PHE A 97 4.18 -7.84 5.71
CA PHE A 97 4.99 -7.62 6.91
C PHE A 97 5.34 -8.90 7.65
N ASP A 98 4.72 -10.03 7.29
CA ASP A 98 5.02 -11.33 7.87
C ASP A 98 6.51 -11.65 7.69
N VAL A 99 7.20 -11.80 8.82
CA VAL A 99 8.65 -12.02 8.87
C VAL A 99 9.08 -13.31 8.19
N SER A 100 8.20 -14.33 8.11
CA SER A 100 8.46 -15.60 7.42
C SER A 100 8.61 -15.41 5.90
N LEU A 101 7.94 -14.39 5.34
CA LEU A 101 8.00 -14.07 3.92
C LEU A 101 9.30 -13.37 3.54
N LYS A 102 10.07 -12.88 4.53
CA LYS A 102 11.40 -12.26 4.35
C LYS A 102 11.39 -11.11 3.34
N GLN A 103 10.30 -10.34 3.32
CA GLN A 103 10.12 -9.22 2.42
C GLN A 103 10.48 -7.88 3.07
N ASP A 104 10.79 -6.91 2.22
CA ASP A 104 10.79 -5.50 2.57
C ASP A 104 9.54 -4.84 1.93
N PRO A 105 8.46 -4.59 2.72
CA PRO A 105 7.19 -4.08 2.20
C PRO A 105 7.34 -2.81 1.37
N LEU A 106 8.12 -1.82 1.84
CA LEU A 106 8.28 -0.57 1.13
C LEU A 106 8.98 -0.78 -0.21
N ARG A 107 10.05 -1.59 -0.25
CA ARG A 107 10.77 -1.88 -1.49
C ARG A 107 9.90 -2.61 -2.50
N LEU A 108 9.04 -3.53 -2.06
CA LEU A 108 8.08 -4.19 -2.93
C LEU A 108 7.12 -3.17 -3.56
N LEU A 109 6.48 -2.35 -2.74
CA LEU A 109 5.55 -1.32 -3.22
C LEU A 109 6.22 -0.30 -4.15
N GLN A 110 7.44 0.14 -3.81
CA GLN A 110 8.26 1.01 -4.66
C GLN A 110 8.59 0.36 -6.00
N GLY A 111 8.93 -0.94 -6.01
CA GLY A 111 9.19 -1.70 -7.23
C GLY A 111 7.99 -1.74 -8.17
N LEU A 112 6.80 -2.00 -7.62
CA LEU A 112 5.53 -1.97 -8.37
C LEU A 112 5.23 -0.58 -8.92
N SER A 113 5.54 0.45 -8.13
CA SER A 113 5.24 1.85 -8.46
C SER A 113 6.11 2.45 -9.59
N ARG A 114 7.09 1.70 -10.10
CA ARG A 114 7.90 2.14 -11.25
C ARG A 114 7.11 2.10 -12.56
N ASN A 115 6.19 1.15 -12.68
CA ASN A 115 5.42 0.92 -13.90
C ASN A 115 3.97 1.42 -13.78
N LYS A 116 3.44 1.47 -12.56
CA LYS A 116 2.06 1.89 -12.27
C LYS A 116 2.02 2.90 -11.14
N THR A 117 1.00 3.74 -11.10
CA THR A 117 0.70 4.50 -9.90
C THR A 117 0.06 3.57 -8.87
N VAL A 118 0.73 3.37 -7.74
CA VAL A 118 0.27 2.48 -6.67
C VAL A 118 -0.19 3.34 -5.50
N VAL A 119 -1.40 3.10 -5.02
CA VAL A 119 -1.89 3.64 -3.75
C VAL A 119 -2.00 2.48 -2.77
N ALA A 120 -1.32 2.54 -1.63
CA ALA A 120 -1.38 1.48 -0.62
C ALA A 120 -1.94 1.99 0.71
N ALA A 121 -2.93 1.29 1.26
CA ALA A 121 -3.42 1.53 2.62
C ALA A 121 -2.44 0.92 3.64
N TRP A 122 -1.74 1.78 4.36
CA TRP A 122 -0.77 1.41 5.39
C TRP A 122 -1.39 1.52 6.78
N SER A 123 -1.54 0.37 7.44
CA SER A 123 -2.07 0.28 8.81
C SER A 123 -0.99 0.62 9.85
N GLY A 124 -0.68 1.90 9.97
CA GLY A 124 0.39 2.40 10.83
C GLY A 124 0.27 3.89 11.10
N THR A 125 1.34 4.48 11.64
CA THR A 125 1.35 5.88 12.08
C THR A 125 2.48 6.65 11.41
N ILE A 126 2.38 7.98 11.48
CA ILE A 126 3.49 8.89 11.20
C ILE A 126 4.08 9.31 12.54
N ASP A 127 5.39 9.13 12.68
CA ASP A 127 6.16 9.57 13.84
C ASP A 127 7.35 10.43 13.37
N GLY A 128 7.18 11.76 13.47
CA GLY A 128 8.08 12.74 12.88
C GLY A 128 8.19 12.55 11.37
N GLU A 129 9.42 12.38 10.86
CA GLU A 129 9.69 12.14 9.44
C GLU A 129 9.65 10.65 9.05
N HIS A 130 8.97 9.80 9.82
CA HIS A 130 8.93 8.37 9.56
C HIS A 130 7.51 7.82 9.51
N MET A 131 7.30 6.87 8.58
CA MET A 131 6.15 5.98 8.56
C MET A 131 6.50 4.72 9.36
N VAL A 132 5.62 4.36 10.29
CA VAL A 132 5.83 3.25 11.24
C VAL A 132 4.73 2.21 11.08
N TYR A 133 5.09 0.93 11.19
CA TYR A 133 4.17 -0.20 11.31
C TYR A 133 4.54 -1.05 12.52
N ALA A 134 3.52 -1.45 13.28
CA ALA A 134 3.62 -2.16 14.56
C ALA A 134 4.43 -1.39 15.64
N THR A 135 4.48 -1.94 16.86
CA THR A 135 5.29 -1.40 17.96
C THR A 135 6.73 -1.92 17.88
N PRO A 136 7.73 -1.21 18.45
CA PRO A 136 9.14 -1.61 18.38
C PRO A 136 9.46 -3.04 18.84
N ASP A 137 8.71 -3.57 19.80
CA ASP A 137 8.89 -4.93 20.33
C ASP A 137 8.19 -6.02 19.49
N HIS A 138 7.49 -5.63 18.43
CA HIS A 138 6.80 -6.56 17.53
C HIS A 138 7.74 -7.06 16.43
N PRO A 139 7.74 -8.37 16.08
CA PRO A 139 8.62 -8.91 15.04
C PRO A 139 8.41 -8.27 13.66
N GLU A 140 7.18 -7.81 13.38
CA GLU A 140 6.83 -7.12 12.14
C GLU A 140 7.16 -5.62 12.14
N TYR A 141 7.80 -5.09 13.19
CA TYR A 141 8.12 -3.67 13.30
C TYR A 141 8.87 -3.16 12.08
N LYS A 142 8.35 -2.10 11.47
CA LYS A 142 9.02 -1.38 10.38
C LYS A 142 8.96 0.13 10.64
N ARG A 143 10.07 0.79 10.32
CA ARG A 143 10.18 2.24 10.34
C ARG A 143 10.91 2.69 9.08
N TYR A 144 10.27 3.54 8.29
CA TYR A 144 10.81 4.06 7.03
C TYR A 144 10.79 5.58 7.03
N PRO A 145 11.84 6.26 6.56
CA PRO A 145 11.80 7.71 6.35
C PRO A 145 10.77 8.06 5.26
N LEU A 146 10.12 9.22 5.39
CA LEU A 146 9.17 9.74 4.41
C LEU A 146 9.89 10.30 3.17
N ARG A 147 10.46 9.41 2.35
CA ARG A 147 11.23 9.74 1.15
C ARG A 147 10.80 8.88 -0.02
N ASP A 148 10.79 9.48 -1.21
CA ASP A 148 10.50 8.81 -2.48
C ASP A 148 9.07 8.24 -2.61
N PHE A 149 8.11 8.75 -1.83
CA PHE A 149 6.67 8.50 -1.98
C PHE A 149 5.86 9.65 -1.40
N LEU A 150 4.59 9.77 -1.81
CA LEU A 150 3.65 10.75 -1.25
C LEU A 150 2.85 10.13 -0.11
N VAL A 151 2.54 10.91 0.93
CA VAL A 151 1.73 10.47 2.07
C VAL A 151 0.38 11.19 2.09
N VAL A 152 -0.67 10.44 2.39
CA VAL A 152 -1.98 10.93 2.80
C VAL A 152 -2.26 10.39 4.19
N ASN A 153 -2.60 11.26 5.15
CA ASN A 153 -2.99 10.87 6.50
C ASN A 153 -4.37 11.48 6.83
N PRO A 154 -5.38 10.69 7.23
CA PRO A 154 -6.72 11.17 7.61
C PRO A 154 -6.71 12.25 8.70
N GLU A 155 -5.80 12.15 9.67
CA GLU A 155 -5.72 13.02 10.84
C GLU A 155 -4.89 14.29 10.61
N ALA A 156 -4.24 14.42 9.45
CA ALA A 156 -3.58 15.66 9.05
C ALA A 156 -4.63 16.70 8.65
N VAL A 157 -5.30 17.27 9.65
CA VAL A 157 -5.97 18.55 9.56
C VAL A 157 -4.87 19.60 9.64
N ALA A 158 -4.78 20.45 8.60
CA ALA A 158 -3.87 21.57 8.53
C ALA A 158 -4.11 22.60 9.65
#